data_AF-A0A3N4V6Y8-F1
#
_entry.id   AF-A0A3N4V6Y8-F1
#
_cell.length_a   1.000
_cell.length_b   1.000
_cell.length_c   1.000
_cell.angle_alpha   90.00
_cell.angle_beta   90.00
_cell.angle_gamma   90.00
#
_symmetry.space_group_name_H-M   'P 1'
#
loop_
_entity.id
_entity.type
_entity.pdbx_description
1 polymer ?
#
loop_
_entity_poly.entity_id
_entity_poly.type
_entity_poly.pdbx_seq_one_letter_code
_entity_poly.pdbx_strand_id
1 'polypeptide(L)'
;MRQTVGMRTASGSNADRSRFTALELELAEIVGQWDPIGVGPARVADGEYDDLVRPILIELGHGVRDRALAVKIAGAIDSDYGLAMREQQARGVAGTITAWWARQPNAL
;
A
#
# COMPACT_ATOMS: atom_id res chain seq x y z
N MET A 1 23.94 -8.48 7.50
CA MET A 1 22.46 -8.37 7.55
C MET A 1 22.09 -7.03 6.93
N ARG A 2 21.47 -7.02 5.73
CA ARG A 2 20.92 -5.78 5.19
C ARG A 2 19.64 -5.48 5.98
N GLN A 3 19.59 -4.33 6.66
CA GLN A 3 18.35 -3.87 7.24
C GLN A 3 17.32 -3.74 6.11
N THR A 4 16.24 -4.51 6.17
CA THR A 4 15.06 -4.26 5.37
C THR A 4 14.51 -2.93 5.85
N VAL A 5 14.83 -1.84 5.15
CA VAL A 5 14.22 -0.54 5.41
C VAL A 5 12.72 -0.71 5.21
N GLY A 6 11.96 -0.58 6.31
CA GLY A 6 10.51 -0.63 6.29
C GLY A 6 9.94 0.46 5.39
N MET A 7 8.81 0.17 4.75
CA MET A 7 8.06 1.16 4.00
C MET A 7 7.49 2.16 5.01
N ARG A 8 8.06 3.37 5.10
CA ARG A 8 7.52 4.42 5.97
C ARG A 8 6.34 5.07 5.28
N THR A 9 5.15 4.99 5.87
CA THR A 9 3.93 5.51 5.22
C THR A 9 3.45 6.82 5.82
N ALA A 10 3.76 7.06 7.11
CA ALA A 10 3.43 8.30 7.82
C ALA A 10 4.13 9.56 7.25
N SER A 11 3.41 10.27 6.36
CA SER A 11 3.64 11.68 6.02
C SER A 11 2.32 12.31 5.60
N GLY A 12 2.01 13.51 6.11
CA GLY A 12 0.80 14.24 5.67
C GLY A 12 0.78 14.55 4.17
N SER A 13 1.93 14.54 3.49
CA SER A 13 1.99 14.64 2.03
C SER A 13 1.47 13.40 1.31
N ASN A 14 1.49 12.23 1.94
CA ASN A 14 1.10 10.96 1.32
C ASN A 14 -0.41 10.74 1.34
N ALA A 15 -1.13 11.35 2.29
CA ALA A 15 -2.57 11.13 2.49
C ALA A 15 -3.48 12.19 1.82
N ASP A 16 -2.93 13.24 1.21
CA ASP A 16 -3.75 14.28 0.54
C ASP A 16 -4.29 13.78 -0.81
N ARG A 17 -5.45 13.11 -0.76
CA ARG A 17 -6.17 12.55 -1.92
C ARG A 17 -6.44 13.58 -3.02
N SER A 18 -6.56 14.87 -2.67
CA SER A 18 -6.79 15.93 -3.67
C SER A 18 -5.61 16.11 -4.63
N ARG A 19 -4.43 15.58 -4.26
CA ARG A 19 -3.19 15.64 -5.05
C ARG A 19 -2.85 14.32 -5.72
N PHE A 20 -3.76 13.35 -5.71
CA PHE A 20 -3.51 12.06 -6.33
C PHE A 20 -3.64 12.15 -7.85
N THR A 21 -2.67 11.57 -8.53
CA THR A 21 -2.72 11.24 -9.95
C THR A 21 -3.73 10.12 -10.19
N ALA A 22 -4.10 9.88 -11.46
CA ALA A 22 -5.00 8.78 -11.82
C ALA A 22 -4.46 7.41 -11.36
N LEU A 23 -3.16 7.18 -11.50
CA LEU A 23 -2.48 5.97 -11.04
C LEU A 23 -2.57 5.78 -9.51
N GLU A 24 -2.41 6.88 -8.75
CA GLU A 24 -2.54 6.85 -7.29
C GLU A 24 -3.99 6.61 -6.85
N LEU A 25 -4.98 7.17 -7.55
CA LEU A 25 -6.39 6.90 -7.28
C LEU A 25 -6.76 5.43 -7.53
N GLU A 26 -6.28 4.83 -8.63
CA GLU A 26 -6.48 3.40 -8.88
C GLU A 26 -5.90 2.51 -7.77
N LEU A 27 -4.70 2.83 -7.28
CA LEU A 27 -4.13 2.10 -6.16
C LEU A 27 -4.88 2.35 -4.85
N ALA A 28 -5.31 3.59 -4.60
CA ALA A 28 -6.11 3.93 -3.42
C ALA A 28 -7.41 3.11 -3.36
N GLU A 29 -8.04 2.85 -4.51
CA GLU A 29 -9.21 1.96 -4.58
C GLU A 29 -8.87 0.52 -4.19
N ILE A 30 -7.76 -0.04 -4.69
CA ILE A 30 -7.32 -1.40 -4.35
C ILE A 30 -7.06 -1.52 -2.84
N VAL A 31 -6.33 -0.55 -2.27
CA VAL A 31 -6.02 -0.52 -0.84
C VAL A 31 -7.28 -0.31 0.00
N GLY A 32 -8.18 0.58 -0.45
CA GLY A 32 -9.46 0.83 0.20
C GLY A 32 -10.39 -0.38 0.23
N GLN A 33 -10.43 -1.17 -0.85
CA GLN A 33 -11.22 -2.41 -0.91
C GLN A 33 -10.67 -3.52 -0.01
N TRP A 34 -9.36 -3.51 0.27
CA TRP A 34 -8.76 -4.46 1.18
C TRP A 34 -9.19 -4.22 2.64
N ASP A 35 -9.35 -2.96 3.05
CA ASP A 35 -9.85 -2.53 4.37
C ASP A 35 -9.30 -3.35 5.56
N PRO A 36 -7.97 -3.37 5.78
CA PRO A 36 -7.34 -4.27 6.77
C PRO A 36 -7.80 -4.05 8.22
N ILE A 37 -8.31 -2.87 8.55
CA ILE A 37 -8.78 -2.51 9.90
C ILE A 37 -10.29 -2.74 10.02
N GLY A 38 -11.03 -2.73 8.91
CA GLY A 38 -12.49 -2.79 8.91
C GLY A 38 -13.14 -1.46 9.29
N VAL A 39 -12.55 -0.32 8.90
CA VAL A 39 -13.12 1.00 9.21
C VAL A 39 -14.42 1.28 8.44
N GLY A 40 -14.72 0.48 7.41
CA GLY A 40 -15.91 0.58 6.59
C GLY A 40 -15.84 1.70 5.54
N PRO A 41 -16.82 1.72 4.62
CA PRO A 41 -16.73 2.50 3.38
C PRO A 41 -16.65 4.01 3.57
N ALA A 42 -17.26 4.55 4.64
CA ALA A 42 -17.23 5.99 4.92
C ALA A 42 -15.80 6.46 5.24
N ARG A 43 -15.08 5.72 6.09
CA ARG A 43 -13.70 6.05 6.47
C ARG A 43 -12.71 5.79 5.34
N VAL A 44 -12.94 4.75 4.54
CA VAL A 44 -12.18 4.52 3.30
C VAL A 44 -12.37 5.67 2.30
N ALA A 45 -13.59 6.20 2.19
CA ALA A 45 -13.87 7.37 1.35
C ALA A 45 -13.18 8.65 1.86
N ASP A 46 -12.97 8.76 3.18
CA ASP A 46 -12.22 9.85 3.82
C ASP A 46 -10.69 9.70 3.69
N GLY A 47 -10.19 8.61 3.11
CA GLY A 47 -8.76 8.42 2.83
C GLY A 47 -7.97 7.71 3.93
N GLU A 48 -8.63 6.88 4.77
CA GLU A 48 -7.98 6.17 5.88
C GLU A 48 -6.65 5.50 5.50
N TYR A 49 -6.56 4.96 4.28
CA TYR A 49 -5.40 4.19 3.81
C TYR A 49 -4.55 4.88 2.75
N ASP A 50 -4.79 6.17 2.50
CA ASP A 50 -4.14 6.90 1.41
C ASP A 50 -2.64 7.09 1.63
N ASP A 51 -2.20 7.10 2.88
CA ASP A 51 -0.79 7.20 3.23
C ASP A 51 0.05 6.00 2.74
N LEU A 52 -0.58 4.85 2.47
CA LEU A 52 0.05 3.64 1.93
C LEU A 52 0.36 3.76 0.43
N VAL A 53 -0.38 4.59 -0.31
CA VAL A 53 -0.41 4.60 -1.78
C VAL A 53 0.96 4.94 -2.38
N ARG A 54 1.49 6.12 -2.07
CA ARG A 54 2.79 6.57 -2.61
C ARG A 54 3.96 5.66 -2.20
N PRO A 55 4.08 5.25 -0.93
CA PRO A 55 5.10 4.28 -0.53
C PRO A 55 5.03 2.97 -1.32
N ILE A 56 3.84 2.42 -1.54
CA ILE A 56 3.67 1.20 -2.35
C ILE A 56 4.14 1.44 -3.80
N LEU A 57 3.77 2.55 -4.43
CA LEU A 57 4.22 2.89 -5.78
C LEU A 57 5.74 3.04 -5.88
N ILE A 58 6.39 3.65 -4.88
CA ILE A 58 7.85 3.77 -4.83
C ILE A 58 8.50 2.38 -4.80
N GLU A 59 7.99 1.47 -3.97
CA GLU A 59 8.52 0.10 -3.88
C GLU A 59 8.32 -0.68 -5.19
N LEU A 60 7.14 -0.54 -5.82
CA LEU A 60 6.87 -1.13 -7.13
C LEU A 60 7.79 -0.59 -8.22
N GLY A 61 8.05 0.72 -8.22
CA GLY A 61 9.01 1.38 -9.12
C GLY A 61 10.46 0.95 -8.90
N HIS A 62 10.80 0.42 -7.73
CA HIS A 62 12.08 -0.22 -7.45
C HIS A 62 12.12 -1.73 -7.83
N GLY A 63 11.05 -2.25 -8.43
CA GLY A 63 10.95 -3.65 -8.85
C GLY A 63 10.63 -4.63 -7.72
N VAL A 64 10.08 -4.16 -6.60
CA VAL A 64 9.63 -5.04 -5.51
C VAL A 64 8.47 -5.91 -5.98
N ARG A 65 8.59 -7.22 -5.71
CA ARG A 65 7.60 -8.25 -6.11
C ARG A 65 6.78 -8.73 -4.93
N ASP A 66 5.71 -9.46 -5.23
CA ASP A 66 4.59 -9.83 -4.36
C ASP A 66 4.99 -10.18 -2.92
N ARG A 67 5.92 -11.14 -2.77
CA ARG A 67 6.35 -11.60 -1.44
C ARG A 67 7.03 -10.49 -0.64
N ALA A 68 7.92 -9.73 -1.26
CA ALA A 68 8.63 -8.64 -0.60
C ALA A 68 7.68 -7.47 -0.32
N LEU A 69 6.73 -7.21 -1.21
CA LEU A 69 5.69 -6.21 -1.00
C LEU A 69 4.78 -6.59 0.18
N ALA A 70 4.38 -7.87 0.29
CA ALA A 70 3.59 -8.36 1.42
C ALA A 70 4.29 -8.16 2.77
N VAL A 71 5.61 -8.40 2.84
CA VAL A 71 6.40 -8.12 4.06
C VAL A 71 6.39 -6.63 4.39
N LYS A 72 6.54 -5.76 3.39
CA LYS A 72 6.56 -4.30 3.58
C LYS A 72 5.20 -3.76 4.01
N ILE A 73 4.11 -4.21 3.38
CA ILE A 73 2.74 -3.86 3.75
C ILE A 73 2.46 -4.31 5.19
N ALA A 74 2.75 -5.58 5.52
CA ALA A 74 2.53 -6.09 6.87
C ALA A 74 3.30 -5.27 7.93
N GLY A 75 4.54 -4.88 7.64
CA GLY A 75 5.33 -4.03 8.53
C GLY A 75 4.79 -2.61 8.67
N ALA A 76 4.26 -2.01 7.59
CA ALA A 76 3.61 -0.70 7.64
C ALA A 76 2.33 -0.75 8.48
N ILE A 77 1.49 -1.77 8.30
CA ILE A 77 0.28 -1.96 9.12
C ILE A 77 0.62 -2.15 10.61
N ASP A 78 1.67 -2.91 10.93
CA ASP A 78 2.12 -3.09 12.31
C ASP A 78 2.63 -1.78 12.92
N SER A 79 3.48 -1.04 12.19
CA SER A 79 4.13 0.15 12.73
C SER A 79 3.27 1.42 12.72
N ASP A 80 2.50 1.65 11.66
CA ASP A 80 1.75 2.89 11.46
C ASP A 80 0.31 2.78 11.99
N TYR A 81 -0.26 1.55 12.01
CA TYR A 81 -1.64 1.30 12.44
C TYR A 81 -1.75 0.47 13.73
N GLY A 82 -0.64 -0.03 14.26
CA GLY A 82 -0.60 -0.80 15.51
C GLY A 82 -1.25 -2.18 15.42
N LEU A 83 -1.45 -2.70 14.20
CA LEU A 83 -2.06 -4.00 13.97
C LEU A 83 -0.99 -5.03 13.61
N ALA A 84 -0.80 -6.02 14.49
CA ALA A 84 0.15 -7.11 14.30
C ALA A 84 -0.21 -8.00 13.09
N MET A 85 0.12 -7.50 11.90
CA MET A 85 -0.14 -8.15 10.63
C MET A 85 1.06 -8.99 10.22
N ARG A 86 0.80 -10.23 9.81
CA ARG A 86 1.80 -11.14 9.26
C ARG A 86 1.84 -11.05 7.75
N GLU A 87 2.98 -11.37 7.15
CA GLU A 87 3.16 -11.49 5.70
C GLU A 87 2.00 -12.26 5.05
N GLN A 88 1.60 -13.41 5.62
CA GLN A 88 0.55 -14.26 5.07
C GLN A 88 -0.81 -13.55 4.93
N GLN A 89 -1.12 -12.61 5.82
CA GLN A 89 -2.35 -11.82 5.77
C GLN A 89 -2.29 -10.75 4.66
N ALA A 90 -1.10 -10.20 4.41
CA ALA A 90 -0.87 -9.20 3.36
C ALA A 90 -0.63 -9.80 1.96
N ARG A 91 -0.40 -11.12 1.84
CA ARG A 91 -0.10 -11.77 0.55
C ARG A 91 -1.18 -11.56 -0.52
N GLY A 92 -2.45 -11.62 -0.12
CA GLY A 92 -3.58 -11.44 -1.05
C GLY A 92 -3.55 -10.06 -1.69
N VAL A 93 -3.51 -9.01 -0.87
CA VAL A 93 -3.47 -7.62 -1.38
C VAL A 93 -2.18 -7.33 -2.15
N ALA A 94 -1.03 -7.85 -1.69
CA ALA A 94 0.22 -7.66 -2.40
C ALA A 94 0.19 -8.27 -3.81
N GLY A 95 -0.39 -9.45 -3.98
CA GLY A 95 -0.58 -10.08 -5.29
C GLY A 95 -1.55 -9.31 -6.18
N THR A 96 -2.64 -8.78 -5.61
CA THR A 96 -3.57 -7.90 -6.36
C THR A 96 -2.86 -6.64 -6.86
N ILE A 97 -2.08 -6.00 -6.00
CA ILE A 97 -1.34 -4.77 -6.32
C ILE A 97 -0.29 -5.03 -7.40
N THR A 98 0.52 -6.08 -7.28
CA THR A 98 1.57 -6.35 -8.28
C THR A 98 1.01 -6.82 -9.62
N ALA A 99 -0.09 -7.58 -9.62
CA ALA A 99 -0.81 -7.94 -10.84
C ALA A 99 -1.44 -6.71 -11.52
N TRP A 100 -1.96 -5.76 -10.74
CA TRP A 100 -2.40 -4.47 -11.25
C TRP A 100 -1.23 -3.66 -11.82
N TRP A 101 -0.12 -3.55 -11.09
CA TRP A 101 1.08 -2.83 -11.50
C TRP A 101 1.64 -3.34 -12.82
N ALA A 102 1.72 -4.66 -13.01
CA ALA A 102 2.25 -5.27 -14.24
C ALA A 102 1.46 -4.93 -15.51
N ARG A 103 0.24 -4.40 -15.38
CA ARG A 103 -0.59 -3.92 -16.51
C ARG A 103 -0.42 -2.44 -16.79
N GLN A 104 0.31 -1.72 -15.95
CA GLN A 104 0.51 -0.29 -16.07
C GLN A 104 1.54 0.02 -17.16
N PRO A 105 1.32 1.06 -18.00
CA PRO A 105 2.20 1.41 -19.10
C PRO A 105 3.63 1.81 -18.67
N ASN A 106 3.83 2.09 -17.38
CA ASN A 106 5.11 2.51 -16.79
C ASN A 106 5.79 1.42 -15.94
N ALA A 107 5.29 0.17 -15.95
CA ALA A 107 5.93 -0.93 -15.22
C ALA A 107 7.16 -1.42 -16.01
N LEU A 108 8.33 -0.88 -15.68
CA LEU A 108 9.64 -1.27 -16.22
C LEU A 108 10.53 -1.84 -15.14
#